data_AF-A0A560G9E5-F1
#
_entry.id   AF-A0A560G9E5-F1
#
_cell.length_a   1.000
_cell.length_b   1.000
_cell.length_c   1.000
_cell.angle_alpha   90.00
_cell.angle_beta   90.00
_cell.angle_gamma   90.00
#
_symmetry.space_group_name_H-M   'P 1'
#
loop_
_entity.id
_entity.type
_entity.pdbx_description
1 polymer ?
#
loop_
_entity_poly.entity_id
_entity_poly.type
_entity_poly.pdbx_seq_one_letter_code
_entity_poly.pdbx_strand_id
1 'polypeptide(L)'
;MDLPAAGRTAQLTLLARRFFCDAVFCGRCVFTERFDPTVLAPRARRTARLDKIVHHLGLALGGRPAAAMAQRLMMPVSNDTLLRVVRRRGSPKFVPPTVIGGDDWAWRRNQRYGTLICDLERRRTIALFPDREPATVQAWLEGQPQVSTVARDSGGGYAIATAKALPDATQVADRWHLMENASRAFLDAVRKSMKQIRVAVGATTIDPALLAAAEKLQYDGYVRREETNAAIQRCPRNAGRQFHRAGTTAGQDERRAARRRCASRSRRLCSGARPDERPNGAEPSKLIWATSG
;
A
#
# COMPACT_ATOMS: atom_id res chain seq x y z
N MET A 1 -15.39 29.50 7.15
CA MET A 1 -15.78 28.88 5.85
C MET A 1 -16.85 27.84 6.09
N ASP A 2 -17.75 27.72 5.13
CA ASP A 2 -18.85 26.77 5.17
C ASP A 2 -19.02 26.06 3.81
N LEU A 3 -20.00 25.18 3.69
CA LEU A 3 -20.33 24.51 2.44
C LEU A 3 -20.63 25.52 1.33
N PRO A 4 -20.22 25.22 0.08
CA PRO A 4 -20.44 26.13 -1.04
C PRO A 4 -21.93 26.34 -1.28
N ALA A 5 -22.27 27.52 -1.76
CA ALA A 5 -23.62 27.90 -2.14
C ALA A 5 -23.58 28.47 -3.57
N ALA A 6 -24.52 28.03 -4.42
CA ALA A 6 -24.61 28.47 -5.82
C ALA A 6 -23.27 28.41 -6.58
N GLY A 7 -22.51 27.33 -6.38
CA GLY A 7 -21.21 27.12 -7.04
C GLY A 7 -20.09 28.05 -6.56
N ARG A 8 -20.26 28.73 -5.42
CA ARG A 8 -19.27 29.66 -4.85
C ARG A 8 -18.84 29.25 -3.46
N THR A 9 -17.62 29.62 -3.08
CA THR A 9 -17.11 29.42 -1.73
C THR A 9 -17.94 30.25 -0.74
N ALA A 10 -18.40 29.65 0.35
CA ALA A 10 -19.17 30.35 1.36
C ALA A 10 -18.30 30.74 2.57
N GLN A 11 -18.38 32.02 2.95
CA GLN A 11 -17.80 32.52 4.19
C GLN A 11 -18.92 33.04 5.08
N LEU A 12 -18.91 32.60 6.34
CA LEU A 12 -19.82 33.09 7.37
C LEU A 12 -19.05 34.07 8.26
N THR A 13 -19.61 35.26 8.41
CA THR A 13 -19.17 36.22 9.43
C THR A 13 -20.01 35.99 10.68
N LEU A 14 -19.35 35.71 11.79
CA LEU A 14 -20.01 35.40 13.04
C LEU A 14 -19.85 36.56 14.00
N LEU A 15 -20.98 37.04 14.50
CA LEU A 15 -21.03 37.96 15.63
C LEU A 15 -21.20 37.10 16.89
N ALA A 16 -20.26 37.21 17.81
CA ALA A 16 -20.27 36.48 19.08
C ALA A 16 -20.09 37.46 20.22
N ARG A 17 -20.88 37.30 21.28
CA ARG A 17 -20.74 38.17 22.46
C ARG A 17 -19.44 37.87 23.20
N ARG A 18 -18.79 38.91 23.70
CA ARG A 18 -17.65 38.80 24.61
C ARG A 18 -18.15 39.16 26.00
N PHE A 19 -17.92 38.26 26.95
CA PHE A 19 -18.31 38.41 28.34
C PHE A 19 -17.06 38.62 29.21
N PHE A 20 -17.25 39.34 30.31
CA PHE A 20 -16.26 39.57 31.33
C PHE A 20 -16.76 38.99 32.66
N CYS A 21 -15.86 38.41 33.46
CA CYS A 21 -16.15 37.98 34.81
C CYS A 21 -15.40 38.87 35.80
N ASP A 22 -16.14 39.60 36.63
CA ASP A 22 -15.59 40.50 37.65
C ASP A 22 -15.12 39.80 38.93
N ALA A 23 -15.24 38.47 39.02
CA ALA A 23 -14.88 37.73 40.23
C ALA A 23 -13.36 37.67 40.42
N VAL A 24 -12.89 38.15 41.58
CA VAL A 24 -11.46 38.31 41.93
C VAL A 24 -10.66 37.00 41.83
N PHE A 25 -11.28 35.86 42.12
CA PHE A 25 -10.63 34.53 42.06
C PHE A 25 -10.91 33.77 40.77
N CYS A 26 -11.56 34.38 39.77
CA CYS A 26 -11.80 33.70 38.50
C CYS A 26 -10.54 33.75 37.62
N GLY A 27 -9.91 32.59 37.40
CA GLY A 27 -8.77 32.47 36.48
C GLY A 27 -9.09 32.72 35.00
N ARG A 28 -10.35 33.08 34.65
CA ARG A 28 -10.80 33.32 33.29
C ARG A 28 -11.66 34.58 33.19
N CYS A 29 -11.01 35.74 33.20
CA CYS A 29 -11.67 37.05 33.22
C CYS A 29 -12.42 37.38 31.92
N VAL A 30 -12.04 36.81 30.77
CA VAL A 30 -12.71 37.05 29.47
C VAL A 30 -13.08 35.72 28.81
N PHE A 31 -14.31 35.61 28.36
CA PHE A 31 -14.77 34.49 27.53
C PHE A 31 -15.73 34.95 26.44
N THR A 32 -15.81 34.18 25.36
CA THR A 32 -16.73 34.46 24.25
C THR A 32 -17.89 33.49 24.28
N GLU A 33 -19.03 33.93 23.75
CA GLU A 33 -20.22 33.13 23.51
C GLU A 33 -19.85 31.81 22.83
N ARG A 34 -20.43 30.73 23.35
CA ARG A 34 -20.23 29.38 22.81
C ARG A 34 -21.39 29.05 21.89
N PHE A 35 -21.07 28.76 20.64
CA PHE A 35 -22.01 28.11 19.75
C PHE A 35 -22.09 26.62 20.07
N ASP A 36 -23.18 26.00 19.63
CA ASP A 36 -23.31 24.55 19.67
C ASP A 36 -22.09 23.90 18.96
N PRO A 37 -21.34 22.99 19.62
CA PRO A 37 -20.16 22.35 19.04
C PRO A 37 -20.44 21.57 17.74
N THR A 38 -21.68 21.11 17.55
CA THR A 38 -22.15 20.44 16.33
C THR A 38 -22.36 21.40 15.16
N VAL A 39 -22.35 22.70 15.43
CA VAL A 39 -22.39 23.79 14.43
C VAL A 39 -21.00 24.38 14.27
N LEU A 40 -20.38 24.84 15.38
CA LEU A 40 -19.08 25.48 15.38
C LEU A 40 -18.32 25.24 16.69
N ALA A 41 -17.25 24.46 16.61
CA ALA A 41 -16.38 24.23 17.75
C ALA A 41 -15.57 25.50 18.14
N PRO A 42 -15.15 25.63 19.42
CA PRO A 42 -14.27 26.70 19.87
C PRO A 42 -13.03 26.89 18.99
N ARG A 43 -12.77 28.14 18.58
CA ARG A 43 -11.63 28.53 17.70
C ARG A 43 -11.67 27.87 16.30
N ALA A 44 -12.77 27.23 15.90
CA ALA A 44 -12.90 26.67 14.57
C ALA A 44 -13.03 27.78 13.52
N ARG A 45 -12.35 27.59 12.39
CA ARG A 45 -12.45 28.46 11.20
C ARG A 45 -13.40 27.89 10.14
N ARG A 46 -14.04 26.77 10.45
CA ARG A 46 -14.95 26.01 9.59
C ARG A 46 -16.13 25.49 10.39
N THR A 47 -17.30 25.45 9.76
CA THR A 47 -18.47 24.79 10.33
C THR A 47 -18.21 23.30 10.50
N ALA A 48 -18.86 22.69 11.48
CA ALA A 48 -18.75 21.26 11.73
C ALA A 48 -19.28 20.42 10.55
N ARG A 49 -20.28 20.91 9.81
CA ARG A 49 -20.77 20.27 8.57
C ARG A 49 -19.71 20.21 7.48
N LEU A 50 -18.99 21.32 7.24
CA LEU A 50 -17.86 21.33 6.31
C LEU A 50 -16.75 20.40 6.80
N ASP A 51 -16.43 20.42 8.09
CA ASP A 51 -15.40 19.57 8.66
C ASP A 51 -15.72 18.07 8.53
N LYS A 52 -17.01 17.68 8.59
CA LYS A 52 -17.46 16.31 8.29
C LYS A 52 -17.18 15.91 6.84
N ILE A 53 -17.46 16.76 5.86
CA ILE A 53 -17.16 16.45 4.45
C ILE A 53 -15.66 16.35 4.23
N VAL A 54 -14.89 17.29 4.78
CA VAL A 54 -13.41 17.26 4.71
C VAL A 54 -12.87 15.97 5.30
N HIS A 55 -13.43 15.48 6.42
CA HIS A 55 -13.05 14.20 7.01
C HIS A 55 -13.29 13.03 6.04
N HIS A 56 -14.47 12.93 5.43
CA HIS A 56 -14.79 11.86 4.48
C HIS A 56 -13.93 11.92 3.22
N LEU A 57 -13.67 13.12 2.69
CA LEU A 57 -12.73 13.31 1.58
C LEU A 57 -11.33 12.82 1.95
N GLY A 58 -10.87 13.13 3.16
CA GLY A 58 -9.57 12.68 3.66
C GLY A 58 -9.47 11.16 3.81
N LEU A 59 -10.55 10.49 4.26
CA LEU A 59 -10.60 9.02 4.36
C LEU A 59 -10.61 8.35 2.99
N ALA A 60 -11.39 8.86 2.04
CA ALA A 60 -11.58 8.23 0.74
C ALA A 60 -10.41 8.45 -0.23
N LEU A 61 -9.85 9.68 -0.25
CA LEU A 61 -8.87 10.10 -1.25
C LEU A 61 -7.47 10.35 -0.67
N GLY A 62 -7.32 10.29 0.66
CA GLY A 62 -6.07 10.59 1.35
C GLY A 62 -5.77 12.09 1.42
N GLY A 63 -4.50 12.46 1.29
CA GLY A 63 -4.04 13.84 1.48
C GLY A 63 -4.16 14.74 0.25
N ARG A 64 -3.16 14.69 -0.64
CA ARG A 64 -3.08 15.56 -1.83
C ARG A 64 -4.26 15.38 -2.80
N PRO A 65 -4.73 14.16 -3.13
CA PRO A 65 -5.87 13.99 -4.03
C PRO A 65 -7.17 14.57 -3.43
N ALA A 66 -7.38 14.40 -2.12
CA ALA A 66 -8.52 15.01 -1.45
C ALA A 66 -8.46 16.55 -1.47
N ALA A 67 -7.27 17.14 -1.32
CA ALA A 67 -7.09 18.59 -1.41
C ALA A 67 -7.45 19.11 -2.81
N ALA A 68 -6.97 18.44 -3.86
CA ALA A 68 -7.31 18.77 -5.25
C ALA A 68 -8.81 18.62 -5.53
N MET A 69 -9.45 17.58 -5.01
CA MET A 69 -10.90 17.40 -5.12
C MET A 69 -11.66 18.49 -4.36
N ALA A 70 -11.25 18.81 -3.13
CA ALA A 70 -11.91 19.83 -2.32
C ALA A 70 -11.84 21.23 -2.95
N GLN A 71 -10.74 21.54 -3.65
CA GLN A 71 -10.64 22.76 -4.47
C GLN A 71 -11.71 22.80 -5.58
N ARG A 72 -11.90 21.70 -6.31
CA ARG A 72 -12.93 21.58 -7.36
C ARG A 72 -14.36 21.64 -6.80
N LEU A 73 -14.54 21.19 -5.57
CA LEU A 73 -15.82 21.26 -4.85
C LEU A 73 -16.03 22.60 -4.14
N MET A 74 -15.23 23.64 -4.42
CA MET A 74 -15.36 24.97 -3.80
C MET A 74 -15.25 24.96 -2.26
N MET A 75 -14.47 24.02 -1.73
CA MET A 75 -14.17 23.85 -0.30
C MET A 75 -12.65 23.79 -0.08
N PRO A 76 -11.91 24.87 -0.38
CA PRO A 76 -10.44 24.83 -0.39
C PRO A 76 -9.87 24.47 1.00
N VAL A 77 -9.19 23.33 1.07
CA VAL A 77 -8.47 22.85 2.26
C VAL A 77 -7.09 22.32 1.87
N SER A 78 -6.10 22.53 2.73
CA SER A 78 -4.75 22.00 2.50
C SER A 78 -4.67 20.50 2.81
N ASN A 79 -3.70 19.83 2.17
CA ASN A 79 -3.31 18.45 2.48
C ASN A 79 -3.16 18.20 3.98
N ASP A 80 -2.41 19.05 4.67
CA ASP A 80 -2.12 18.87 6.10
C ASP A 80 -3.38 19.01 6.95
N THR A 81 -4.32 19.84 6.50
CA THR A 81 -5.59 20.00 7.19
C THR A 81 -6.48 18.78 7.03
N LEU A 82 -6.49 18.14 5.85
CA LEU A 82 -7.19 16.86 5.64
C LEU A 82 -6.62 15.78 6.55
N LEU A 83 -5.30 15.60 6.56
CA LEU A 83 -4.64 14.62 7.41
C LEU A 83 -4.88 14.90 8.90
N ARG A 84 -4.87 16.17 9.31
CA ARG A 84 -5.18 16.58 10.70
C ARG A 84 -6.62 16.25 11.08
N VAL A 85 -7.58 16.49 10.20
CA VAL A 85 -9.01 16.19 10.45
C VAL A 85 -9.23 14.68 10.58
N VAL A 86 -8.60 13.87 9.71
CA VAL A 86 -8.63 12.41 9.82
C VAL A 86 -8.07 11.95 11.17
N ARG A 87 -6.86 12.41 11.53
CA ARG A 87 -6.22 12.05 12.81
C ARG A 87 -7.00 12.51 14.04
N ARG A 88 -7.59 13.70 14.01
CA ARG A 88 -8.32 14.27 15.16
C ARG A 88 -9.55 13.44 15.53
N ARG A 89 -10.23 12.83 14.56
CA ARG A 89 -11.41 11.99 14.84
C ARG A 89 -11.04 10.60 15.34
N GLY A 90 -9.76 10.22 15.24
CA GLY A 90 -9.25 8.93 15.69
C GLY A 90 -9.89 7.76 14.94
N SER A 91 -9.53 6.56 15.38
CA SER A 91 -10.27 5.36 15.03
C SER A 91 -11.43 5.21 16.01
N PRO A 92 -12.65 4.87 15.54
CA PRO A 92 -13.74 4.55 16.45
C PRO A 92 -13.33 3.38 17.36
N LYS A 93 -13.77 3.42 18.62
CA LYS A 93 -13.65 2.24 19.50
C LYS A 93 -14.37 1.07 18.84
N PHE A 94 -13.75 -0.10 18.84
CA PHE A 94 -14.40 -1.31 18.38
C PHE A 94 -15.17 -1.95 19.53
N VAL A 95 -16.27 -2.62 19.19
CA VAL A 95 -16.98 -3.48 20.13
C VAL A 95 -16.12 -4.73 20.32
N PRO A 96 -15.85 -5.19 21.57
CA PRO A 96 -15.07 -6.39 21.82
C PRO A 96 -15.56 -7.57 20.96
N PRO A 97 -14.73 -8.13 20.06
CA PRO A 97 -15.14 -9.21 19.17
C PRO A 97 -14.97 -10.57 19.83
N THR A 98 -15.78 -11.54 19.43
CA THR A 98 -15.63 -12.95 19.85
C THR A 98 -14.82 -13.76 18.83
N VAL A 99 -14.88 -13.36 17.54
CA VAL A 99 -14.17 -14.01 16.45
C VAL A 99 -13.27 -13.00 15.72
N ILE A 100 -11.97 -13.28 15.66
CA ILE A 100 -10.98 -12.41 14.99
C ILE A 100 -10.21 -13.14 13.90
N GLY A 101 -9.67 -12.37 12.96
CA GLY A 101 -8.78 -12.81 11.89
C GLY A 101 -7.46 -12.05 11.95
N GLY A 102 -6.34 -12.77 11.92
CA GLY A 102 -4.99 -12.20 11.84
C GLY A 102 -4.32 -12.47 10.50
N ASP A 103 -3.76 -11.43 9.89
CA ASP A 103 -3.05 -11.51 8.61
C ASP A 103 -1.93 -10.46 8.53
N ASP A 104 -1.06 -10.59 7.54
CA ASP A 104 0.04 -9.68 7.25
C ASP A 104 -0.43 -8.44 6.44
N TRP A 105 -0.21 -7.25 6.99
CA TRP A 105 -0.39 -6.00 6.26
C TRP A 105 0.89 -5.58 5.53
N ALA A 106 0.78 -5.13 4.28
CA ALA A 106 1.91 -4.58 3.54
C ALA A 106 1.80 -3.04 3.43
N TRP A 107 2.65 -2.29 4.15
CA TRP A 107 2.75 -0.84 3.97
C TRP A 107 3.29 -0.47 2.60
N ARG A 108 4.31 -1.22 2.19
CA ARG A 108 4.87 -1.20 0.84
C ARG A 108 5.27 -2.62 0.50
N ARG A 109 4.69 -3.14 -0.59
CA ARG A 109 4.91 -4.51 -1.05
C ARG A 109 6.42 -4.81 -1.12
N ASN A 110 6.81 -5.95 -0.55
CA ASN A 110 8.19 -6.42 -0.46
C ASN A 110 9.17 -5.52 0.32
N GLN A 111 8.70 -4.65 1.22
CA GLN A 111 9.59 -3.83 2.04
C GLN A 111 9.23 -3.88 3.51
N ARG A 112 8.05 -3.36 3.84
CA ARG A 112 7.63 -3.21 5.22
C ARG A 112 6.26 -3.81 5.39
N TYR A 113 6.19 -4.72 6.33
CA TYR A 113 4.96 -5.38 6.68
C TYR A 113 4.68 -5.23 8.16
N GLY A 114 3.39 -5.26 8.47
CA GLY A 114 2.85 -5.26 9.80
C GLY A 114 1.82 -6.38 9.96
N THR A 115 1.11 -6.36 11.07
CA THR A 115 0.03 -7.32 11.35
C THR A 115 -1.31 -6.59 11.35
N LEU A 116 -2.28 -7.12 10.63
CA LEU A 116 -3.67 -6.67 10.59
C LEU A 116 -4.52 -7.60 11.45
N ILE A 117 -5.35 -7.04 12.33
CA ILE A 117 -6.39 -7.79 13.04
C ILE A 117 -7.76 -7.28 12.61
N CYS A 118 -8.63 -8.22 12.24
CA CYS A 118 -10.00 -7.98 11.82
C CYS A 118 -10.98 -8.66 12.78
N ASP A 119 -12.04 -7.94 13.15
CA ASP A 119 -13.28 -8.54 13.63
C ASP A 119 -13.96 -9.23 12.45
N LEU A 120 -14.09 -10.56 12.52
CA LEU A 120 -14.65 -11.37 11.44
C LEU A 120 -16.18 -11.37 11.46
N GLU A 121 -16.80 -11.12 12.62
CA GLU A 121 -18.25 -11.04 12.76
C GLU A 121 -18.77 -9.78 12.07
N ARG A 122 -18.09 -8.65 12.28
CA ARG A 122 -18.45 -7.34 11.72
C ARG A 122 -17.71 -7.00 10.44
N ARG A 123 -16.76 -7.83 10.01
CA ARG A 123 -15.91 -7.66 8.82
C ARG A 123 -15.18 -6.31 8.83
N ARG A 124 -14.55 -5.97 9.95
CA ARG A 124 -13.88 -4.69 10.15
C ARG A 124 -12.49 -4.86 10.72
N THR A 125 -11.54 -4.08 10.22
CA THR A 125 -10.24 -3.95 10.86
C THR A 125 -10.38 -3.27 12.22
N ILE A 126 -9.79 -3.86 13.24
CA ILE A 126 -9.83 -3.37 14.62
C ILE A 126 -8.44 -2.99 15.15
N ALA A 127 -7.37 -3.59 14.59
CA ALA A 127 -6.01 -3.26 14.93
C ALA A 127 -5.08 -3.37 13.72
N LEU A 128 -4.06 -2.53 13.69
CA LEU A 128 -3.00 -2.55 12.71
C LEU A 128 -1.67 -2.25 13.41
N PHE A 129 -0.76 -3.22 13.40
CA PHE A 129 0.55 -3.13 14.04
C PHE A 129 1.64 -2.78 13.01
N PRO A 130 2.70 -2.08 13.42
CA PRO A 130 3.76 -1.64 12.52
C PRO A 130 4.73 -2.77 12.11
N ASP A 131 4.67 -3.91 12.79
CA ASP A 131 5.56 -5.07 12.70
C ASP A 131 4.78 -6.40 12.64
N ARG A 132 5.53 -7.49 12.43
CA ARG A 132 5.04 -8.88 12.38
C ARG A 132 5.50 -9.70 13.59
N GLU A 133 5.88 -9.04 14.68
CA GLU A 133 6.47 -9.76 15.80
C GLU A 133 5.37 -10.54 16.54
N PRO A 134 5.57 -11.85 16.79
CA PRO A 134 4.62 -12.63 17.58
C PRO A 134 4.37 -12.03 18.96
N ALA A 135 5.37 -11.37 19.55
CA ALA A 135 5.26 -10.70 20.84
C ALA A 135 4.25 -9.55 20.83
N THR A 136 4.24 -8.72 19.78
CA THR A 136 3.29 -7.61 19.62
C THR A 136 1.85 -8.11 19.59
N VAL A 137 1.62 -9.20 18.84
CA VAL A 137 0.30 -9.82 18.74
C VAL A 137 -0.11 -10.48 20.04
N GLN A 138 0.80 -11.21 20.69
CA GLN A 138 0.56 -11.84 21.98
C GLN A 138 0.13 -10.80 23.03
N ALA A 139 0.89 -9.72 23.18
CA ALA A 139 0.59 -8.66 24.14
C ALA A 139 -0.78 -8.00 23.88
N TRP A 140 -1.19 -7.89 22.61
CA TRP A 140 -2.52 -7.39 22.29
C TRP A 140 -3.62 -8.40 22.63
N LEU A 141 -3.41 -9.69 22.32
CA LEU A 141 -4.36 -10.77 22.58
C LEU A 141 -4.59 -11.00 24.08
N GLU A 142 -3.57 -10.83 24.93
CA GLU A 142 -3.68 -10.90 26.39
C GLU A 142 -4.72 -9.90 26.95
N GLY A 143 -4.91 -8.77 26.27
CA GLY A 143 -5.94 -7.79 26.59
C GLY A 143 -7.34 -8.10 26.02
N GLN A 144 -7.53 -9.24 25.34
CA GLN A 144 -8.77 -9.62 24.65
C GLN A 144 -9.30 -11.00 25.10
N PRO A 145 -9.56 -11.22 26.41
CA PRO A 145 -9.97 -12.53 26.93
C PRO A 145 -11.32 -13.02 26.39
N GLN A 146 -12.15 -12.12 25.83
CA GLN A 146 -13.44 -12.47 25.25
C GLN A 146 -13.35 -13.15 23.87
N VAL A 147 -12.17 -13.19 23.25
CA VAL A 147 -11.96 -13.82 21.95
C VAL A 147 -11.93 -15.34 22.13
N SER A 148 -12.86 -16.03 21.49
CA SER A 148 -12.96 -17.50 21.55
C SER A 148 -12.46 -18.19 20.28
N THR A 149 -12.39 -17.48 19.15
CA THR A 149 -11.98 -18.04 17.87
C THR A 149 -11.03 -17.09 17.15
N VAL A 150 -9.90 -17.64 16.69
CA VAL A 150 -8.87 -16.91 15.93
C VAL A 150 -8.65 -17.60 14.59
N ALA A 151 -9.07 -16.96 13.51
CA ALA A 151 -8.67 -17.35 12.16
C ALA A 151 -7.30 -16.75 11.84
N ARG A 152 -6.37 -17.54 11.32
CA ARG A 152 -5.00 -17.11 11.07
C ARG A 152 -4.43 -17.70 9.78
N ASP A 153 -3.54 -16.96 9.14
CA ASP A 153 -2.62 -17.55 8.17
C ASP A 153 -1.72 -18.58 8.85
N SER A 154 -1.40 -19.64 8.12
CA SER A 154 -0.51 -20.76 8.43
C SER A 154 0.91 -20.42 8.92
N GLY A 155 1.35 -19.16 8.93
CA GLY A 155 2.66 -18.76 9.47
C GLY A 155 2.85 -19.10 10.96
N GLY A 156 3.87 -19.89 11.33
CA GLY A 156 3.99 -20.47 12.68
C GLY A 156 4.02 -19.49 13.86
N GLY A 157 4.46 -18.24 13.64
CA GLY A 157 4.57 -17.22 14.68
C GLY A 157 3.24 -16.85 15.34
N TYR A 158 2.17 -16.64 14.55
CA TYR A 158 0.87 -16.26 15.12
C TYR A 158 0.21 -17.40 15.90
N ALA A 159 0.47 -18.66 15.52
CA ALA A 159 -0.09 -19.82 16.24
C ALA A 159 0.47 -19.91 17.66
N ILE A 160 1.79 -19.71 17.80
CA ILE A 160 2.47 -19.71 19.10
C ILE A 160 1.99 -18.53 19.95
N ALA A 161 1.89 -17.33 19.36
CA ALA A 161 1.40 -16.14 20.07
C ALA A 161 -0.05 -16.35 20.57
N THR A 162 -0.92 -16.91 19.72
CA THR A 162 -2.32 -17.18 20.07
C THR A 162 -2.42 -18.23 21.16
N ALA A 163 -1.69 -19.35 21.04
CA ALA A 163 -1.72 -20.41 22.04
C ALA A 163 -1.23 -19.95 23.42
N LYS A 164 -0.30 -18.99 23.48
CA LYS A 164 0.18 -18.40 24.74
C LYS A 164 -0.80 -17.40 25.34
N ALA A 165 -1.35 -16.50 24.53
CA ALA A 165 -2.23 -15.44 25.01
C ALA A 165 -3.66 -15.92 25.30
N LEU A 166 -4.18 -16.85 24.50
CA LEU A 166 -5.54 -17.34 24.54
C LEU A 166 -5.55 -18.88 24.42
N PRO A 167 -5.21 -19.60 25.51
CA PRO A 167 -5.06 -21.06 25.48
C PRO A 167 -6.36 -21.80 25.15
N ASP A 168 -7.50 -21.24 25.55
CA ASP A 168 -8.83 -21.83 25.33
C ASP A 168 -9.46 -21.43 23.99
N ALA A 169 -8.80 -20.55 23.22
CA ALA A 169 -9.34 -20.10 21.94
C ALA A 169 -9.12 -21.14 20.84
N THR A 170 -10.16 -21.36 20.04
CA THR A 170 -10.10 -22.23 18.87
C THR A 170 -9.33 -21.54 17.75
N GLN A 171 -8.23 -22.16 17.32
CA GLN A 171 -7.46 -21.68 16.18
C GLN A 171 -7.95 -22.33 14.89
N VAL A 172 -8.34 -21.49 13.93
CA VAL A 172 -8.87 -21.93 12.63
C VAL A 172 -7.92 -21.48 11.53
N ALA A 173 -7.60 -22.38 10.60
CA ALA A 173 -6.84 -22.01 9.41
C ALA A 173 -7.71 -21.12 8.50
N ASP A 174 -7.16 -20.00 8.05
CA ASP A 174 -7.86 -19.15 7.10
C ASP A 174 -8.17 -19.90 5.78
N ARG A 175 -9.40 -19.75 5.29
CA ARG A 175 -9.91 -20.45 4.12
C ARG A 175 -9.19 -20.05 2.84
N TRP A 176 -8.87 -18.76 2.66
CA TRP A 176 -8.21 -18.29 1.46
C TRP A 176 -6.80 -18.89 1.37
N HIS A 177 -6.04 -18.84 2.46
CA HIS A 177 -4.71 -19.45 2.50
C HIS A 177 -4.75 -20.96 2.26
N LEU A 178 -5.74 -21.68 2.80
CA LEU A 178 -5.90 -23.11 2.54
C LEU A 178 -6.11 -23.40 1.05
N MET A 179 -7.02 -22.67 0.41
CA MET A 179 -7.34 -22.85 -1.01
C MET A 179 -6.20 -22.44 -1.94
N GLU A 180 -5.51 -21.34 -1.64
CA GLU A 180 -4.34 -20.88 -2.39
C GLU A 180 -3.20 -21.91 -2.29
N ASN A 181 -2.94 -22.43 -1.08
CA ASN A 181 -1.91 -23.44 -0.86
C ASN A 181 -2.24 -24.75 -1.58
N ALA A 182 -3.48 -25.22 -1.50
CA ALA A 182 -3.93 -26.43 -2.19
C ALA A 182 -3.83 -26.29 -3.71
N SER A 183 -4.29 -25.15 -4.25
CA SER A 183 -4.25 -24.86 -5.69
C SER A 183 -2.81 -24.79 -6.19
N ARG A 184 -1.93 -24.09 -5.47
CA ARG A 184 -0.50 -24.01 -5.79
C ARG A 184 0.16 -25.39 -5.76
N ALA A 185 -0.09 -26.18 -4.73
CA ALA A 185 0.47 -27.53 -4.61
C ALA A 185 0.01 -28.45 -5.77
N PHE A 186 -1.28 -28.38 -6.13
CA PHE A 186 -1.82 -29.11 -7.27
C PHE A 186 -1.15 -28.68 -8.58
N LEU A 187 -1.07 -27.37 -8.85
CA LEU A 187 -0.42 -26.86 -10.06
C LEU A 187 1.05 -27.26 -10.14
N ASP A 188 1.77 -27.23 -9.02
CA ASP A 188 3.17 -27.66 -8.97
C ASP A 188 3.33 -29.17 -9.22
N ALA A 189 2.44 -30.00 -8.66
CA ALA A 189 2.43 -31.43 -8.91
C ALA A 189 2.14 -31.73 -10.40
N VAL A 190 1.10 -31.11 -10.97
CA VAL A 190 0.76 -31.26 -12.40
C VAL A 190 1.94 -30.81 -13.26
N ARG A 191 2.54 -29.65 -12.99
CA ARG A 191 3.72 -29.14 -13.72
C ARG A 191 4.88 -30.14 -13.72
N LYS A 192 5.17 -30.77 -12.58
CA LYS A 192 6.23 -31.79 -12.47
C LYS A 192 5.90 -33.05 -13.28
N SER A 193 4.63 -33.44 -13.31
CA SER A 193 4.14 -34.62 -14.04
C SER A 193 3.79 -34.36 -15.51
N MET A 194 3.84 -33.11 -16.00
CA MET A 194 3.43 -32.77 -17.37
C MET A 194 4.12 -33.58 -18.46
N LYS A 195 5.40 -33.95 -18.28
CA LYS A 195 6.11 -34.81 -19.25
C LYS A 195 5.46 -36.18 -19.35
N GLN A 196 5.15 -36.81 -18.22
CA GLN A 196 4.52 -38.12 -18.16
C GLN A 196 3.08 -38.07 -18.67
N ILE A 197 2.34 -37.01 -18.30
CA ILE A 197 0.97 -36.76 -18.79
C ILE A 197 0.96 -36.64 -20.32
N ARG A 198 1.90 -35.87 -20.90
CA ARG A 198 2.02 -35.73 -22.37
C ARG A 198 2.31 -37.04 -23.08
N VAL A 199 3.20 -37.86 -22.52
CA VAL A 199 3.51 -39.19 -23.07
C VAL A 199 2.28 -40.11 -23.02
N ALA A 200 1.57 -40.14 -21.89
CA ALA A 200 0.39 -40.99 -21.70
C ALA A 200 -0.81 -40.58 -22.58
N VAL A 201 -0.99 -39.28 -22.82
CA VAL A 201 -2.08 -38.74 -23.66
C VAL A 201 -1.77 -38.87 -25.17
N GLY A 202 -0.56 -39.31 -25.54
CA GLY A 202 -0.13 -39.33 -26.95
C GLY A 202 0.06 -37.93 -27.54
N ALA A 203 0.04 -36.88 -26.71
CA ALA A 203 0.30 -35.50 -27.08
C ALA A 203 1.81 -35.24 -27.07
N THR A 204 2.56 -35.96 -27.90
CA THR A 204 3.99 -35.75 -28.12
C THR A 204 4.28 -34.44 -28.84
N THR A 205 3.30 -33.88 -29.55
CA THR A 205 3.40 -32.61 -30.27
C THR A 205 2.53 -31.56 -29.58
N ILE A 206 3.18 -30.51 -29.07
CA ILE A 206 2.48 -29.32 -28.55
C ILE A 206 1.96 -28.55 -29.77
N ASP A 207 0.64 -28.43 -29.93
CA ASP A 207 0.07 -27.54 -30.95
C ASP A 207 0.33 -26.08 -30.56
N PRO A 208 1.18 -25.34 -31.31
CA PRO A 208 1.51 -23.96 -31.00
C PRO A 208 0.31 -23.00 -31.13
N ALA A 209 -0.76 -23.41 -31.81
CA ALA A 209 -1.98 -22.63 -31.97
C ALA A 209 -2.86 -22.63 -30.70
N LEU A 210 -2.73 -23.65 -29.85
CA LEU A 210 -3.49 -23.80 -28.60
C LEU A 210 -2.79 -23.15 -27.38
N LEU A 211 -1.57 -22.65 -27.56
CA LEU A 211 -0.79 -22.04 -26.47
C LEU A 211 -1.25 -20.62 -26.17
N ALA A 212 -1.41 -20.30 -24.88
CA ALA A 212 -1.56 -18.92 -24.46
C ALA A 212 -0.27 -18.13 -24.78
N ALA A 213 -0.36 -16.80 -24.90
CA ALA A 213 0.77 -15.96 -25.30
C ALA A 213 2.04 -16.15 -24.44
N ALA A 214 1.88 -16.38 -23.14
CA ALA A 214 3.00 -16.66 -22.22
C ALA A 214 3.60 -18.05 -22.44
N GLU A 215 2.78 -19.06 -22.74
CA GLU A 215 3.21 -20.43 -22.99
C GLU A 215 3.90 -20.55 -24.34
N LYS A 216 3.46 -19.79 -25.35
CA LYS A 216 4.10 -19.69 -26.66
C LYS A 216 5.53 -19.15 -26.56
N LEU A 217 5.73 -18.10 -25.75
CA LEU A 217 7.08 -17.57 -25.47
C LEU A 217 8.00 -18.62 -24.81
N GLN A 218 7.46 -19.45 -23.92
CA GLN A 218 8.23 -20.53 -23.30
C GLN A 218 8.53 -21.66 -24.28
N TYR A 219 7.57 -22.02 -25.13
CA TYR A 219 7.72 -23.04 -26.17
C TYR A 219 8.74 -22.63 -27.23
N ASP A 220 8.67 -21.40 -27.76
CA ASP A 220 9.66 -20.86 -28.70
C ASP A 220 11.07 -20.85 -28.08
N GLY A 221 11.14 -20.55 -26.78
CA GLY A 221 12.38 -20.62 -26.02
C GLY A 221 12.92 -22.05 -25.87
N TYR A 222 12.05 -23.05 -25.71
CA TYR A 222 12.41 -24.47 -25.69
C TYR A 222 12.92 -24.95 -27.07
N VAL A 223 12.20 -24.63 -28.15
CA VAL A 223 12.58 -25.00 -29.52
C VAL A 223 13.96 -24.45 -29.88
N ARG A 224 14.25 -23.18 -29.58
CA ARG A 224 15.58 -22.60 -29.81
C ARG A 224 16.69 -23.31 -29.03
N ARG A 225 16.40 -23.82 -27.83
CA ARG A 225 17.37 -24.57 -27.01
C ARG A 225 17.61 -25.98 -27.57
N GLU A 226 16.57 -26.64 -28.05
CA GLU A 226 16.67 -27.92 -28.77
C GLU A 226 17.53 -27.78 -30.02
N GLU A 227 17.27 -26.76 -30.85
CA GLU A 227 18.07 -26.46 -32.04
C GLU A 227 19.54 -26.17 -31.70
N THR A 228 19.78 -25.36 -30.66
CA THR A 228 21.13 -25.06 -30.16
C THR A 228 21.84 -26.33 -29.67
N ASN A 229 21.15 -27.18 -28.90
CA ASN A 229 21.70 -28.44 -28.39
C ASN A 229 22.01 -29.43 -29.52
N ALA A 230 21.13 -29.53 -30.52
CA ALA A 230 21.33 -30.37 -31.71
C ALA A 230 22.51 -29.86 -32.56
N ALA A 231 22.67 -28.55 -32.71
CA ALA A 231 23.83 -27.96 -33.38
C ALA A 231 25.13 -28.23 -32.62
N ILE A 232 25.12 -28.17 -31.29
CA ILE A 232 26.26 -28.53 -30.44
C ILE A 232 26.62 -30.02 -30.60
N GLN A 233 25.63 -30.91 -30.62
CA GLN A 233 25.85 -32.35 -30.80
C GLN A 233 26.36 -32.73 -32.20
N ARG A 234 25.98 -31.97 -33.23
CA ARG A 234 26.45 -32.15 -34.61
C ARG A 234 27.84 -31.54 -34.86
N CYS A 235 28.38 -30.79 -33.91
CA CYS A 235 29.72 -30.22 -34.01
C CYS A 235 30.77 -31.30 -33.68
N PRO A 236 31.66 -31.67 -34.61
CA PRO A 236 32.66 -32.70 -34.34
C PRO A 236 33.61 -32.26 -33.22
N ARG A 237 33.94 -33.18 -32.29
CA ARG A 237 34.77 -32.93 -31.09
C ARG A 237 36.10 -32.20 -31.37
N ASN A 238 36.61 -32.26 -32.59
CA ASN A 238 37.88 -31.61 -32.98
C ASN A 238 37.76 -30.11 -33.33
N ALA A 239 36.56 -29.53 -33.35
CA ALA A 239 36.37 -28.07 -33.47
C ALA A 239 36.46 -27.32 -32.11
N GLY A 240 36.63 -28.03 -31.00
CA GLY A 240 36.62 -27.46 -29.64
C GLY A 240 37.79 -26.52 -29.29
N ARG A 241 38.86 -26.47 -30.10
CA ARG A 241 40.02 -25.60 -29.81
C ARG A 241 39.98 -24.20 -30.43
N GLN A 242 39.07 -23.91 -31.37
CA GLN A 242 38.94 -22.57 -31.96
C GLN A 242 37.86 -21.70 -31.32
N PHE A 243 36.87 -22.28 -30.61
CA PHE A 243 35.78 -21.50 -29.99
C PHE A 243 36.14 -20.81 -28.67
N HIS A 244 37.17 -21.27 -27.95
CA HIS A 244 37.57 -20.64 -26.68
C HIS A 244 38.17 -19.22 -26.82
N ARG A 245 38.66 -18.85 -28.02
CA ARG A 245 39.15 -17.48 -28.28
C ARG A 245 38.09 -16.52 -28.82
N ALA A 246 36.99 -17.02 -29.42
CA ALA A 246 35.92 -16.18 -29.97
C ALA A 246 34.72 -15.99 -29.02
N GLY A 247 34.47 -16.95 -28.10
CA GLY A 247 33.37 -16.86 -27.14
C GLY A 247 33.57 -15.81 -26.03
N THR A 248 34.82 -15.45 -25.72
CA THR A 248 35.15 -14.42 -24.72
C THR A 248 34.87 -13.00 -25.22
N THR A 249 35.02 -12.72 -26.52
CA THR A 249 34.69 -11.41 -27.11
C THR A 249 33.18 -11.25 -27.33
N ALA A 250 32.48 -12.25 -27.86
CA ALA A 250 31.03 -12.18 -28.08
C ALA A 250 30.21 -12.14 -26.77
N GLY A 251 30.62 -12.92 -25.76
CA GLY A 251 29.97 -12.94 -24.45
C GLY A 251 30.18 -11.65 -23.63
N GLN A 252 31.23 -10.88 -23.91
CA GLN A 252 31.44 -9.57 -23.31
C GLN A 252 30.56 -8.50 -23.97
N ASP A 253 30.38 -8.53 -25.30
CA ASP A 253 29.53 -7.59 -26.01
C ASP A 253 28.03 -7.79 -25.71
N GLU A 254 27.56 -9.03 -25.57
CA GLU A 254 26.16 -9.29 -25.14
C GLU A 254 25.91 -8.87 -23.69
N ARG A 255 26.85 -9.08 -22.77
CA ARG A 255 26.74 -8.59 -21.38
C ARG A 255 26.80 -7.06 -21.33
N ARG A 256 27.56 -6.40 -22.21
CA ARG A 256 27.62 -4.94 -22.33
C ARG A 256 26.34 -4.36 -22.95
N ALA A 257 25.76 -5.03 -23.94
CA ALA A 257 24.47 -4.68 -24.54
C ALA A 257 23.29 -4.92 -23.59
N ALA A 258 23.31 -6.00 -22.80
CA ALA A 258 22.32 -6.27 -21.75
C ALA A 258 22.41 -5.24 -20.60
N ARG A 259 23.61 -4.83 -20.18
CA ARG A 259 23.81 -3.75 -19.19
C ARG A 259 23.34 -2.38 -19.72
N ARG A 260 23.57 -2.06 -21.01
CA ARG A 260 23.04 -0.83 -21.64
C ARG A 260 21.51 -0.86 -21.81
N ARG A 261 20.90 -2.02 -22.09
CA ARG A 261 19.44 -2.20 -22.13
C ARG A 261 18.80 -2.14 -20.73
N CYS A 262 19.46 -2.64 -19.70
CA CYS A 262 18.99 -2.53 -18.31
C CYS A 262 19.08 -1.08 -17.78
N ALA A 263 20.17 -0.36 -18.09
CA ALA A 263 20.35 1.04 -17.70
C ALA A 263 19.40 2.03 -18.43
N SER A 264 19.02 1.74 -19.67
CA SER A 264 18.04 2.56 -20.42
C SER A 264 16.58 2.27 -20.03
N ARG A 265 16.29 1.05 -19.54
CA ARG A 265 14.96 0.68 -19.01
C ARG A 265 14.73 1.22 -17.60
N SER A 266 15.77 1.32 -16.75
CA SER A 266 15.65 1.99 -15.44
C SER A 266 15.50 3.51 -15.58
N ARG A 267 16.14 4.16 -16.56
CA ARG A 267 15.93 5.61 -16.84
C ARG A 267 14.54 5.95 -17.37
N ARG A 268 13.87 5.06 -18.12
CA ARG A 268 12.48 5.28 -18.58
C ARG A 268 11.43 5.00 -17.51
N LEU A 269 11.75 4.21 -16.48
CA LEU A 269 10.88 4.00 -15.31
C LEU A 269 11.11 5.02 -14.18
N CYS A 270 12.21 5.80 -14.21
CA CYS A 270 12.54 6.83 -13.22
C CYS A 270 12.40 8.28 -13.71
N SER A 271 11.86 8.56 -14.90
CA SER A 271 11.67 9.95 -15.40
C SER A 271 10.30 10.57 -15.05
N GLY A 272 9.57 9.99 -14.09
CA GLY A 272 8.30 10.51 -13.58
C GLY A 272 8.36 11.19 -12.20
N ALA A 273 9.54 11.44 -11.63
CA ALA A 273 9.66 12.12 -10.33
C ALA A 273 10.86 13.06 -10.31
N ARG A 274 10.61 14.37 -10.40
CA ARG A 274 11.58 15.40 -10.01
C ARG A 274 11.65 15.48 -8.48
N PRO A 275 12.84 15.61 -7.87
CA PRO A 275 12.99 16.10 -6.50
C PRO A 275 12.87 17.63 -6.50
N ASP A 276 12.04 18.13 -5.60
CA ASP A 276 11.86 19.56 -5.30
C ASP A 276 12.86 19.92 -4.20
N GLU A 277 13.98 20.53 -4.58
CA GLU A 277 14.92 21.16 -3.66
C GLU A 277 14.40 22.55 -3.29
N ARG A 278 14.16 22.78 -2.00
CA ARG A 278 13.98 24.13 -1.45
C ARG A 278 15.34 24.79 -1.24
N PRO A 279 15.53 26.08 -1.59
CA PRO A 279 16.58 26.88 -0.99
C PRO A 279 15.97 27.87 0.03
N ASN A 280 16.63 27.99 1.18
CA ASN A 280 16.42 29.05 2.16
C ASN A 280 17.75 29.81 2.30
N GLY A 281 17.73 31.14 2.12
CA GLY A 281 18.52 32.08 2.93
C GLY A 281 19.71 32.83 2.29
N ALA A 282 19.57 34.18 2.29
CA ALA A 282 20.59 35.26 2.37
C ALA A 282 21.49 35.53 1.14
N GLU A 283 21.27 36.60 0.33
CA GLU A 283 21.60 38.05 0.48
C GLU A 283 22.88 38.43 -0.33
N PRO A 284 23.21 39.71 -0.63
CA PRO A 284 22.45 40.73 -1.39
C PRO A 284 23.29 41.32 -2.56
N SER A 285 22.67 41.87 -3.62
CA SER A 285 23.27 42.96 -4.44
C SER A 285 22.35 43.48 -5.55
N LYS A 286 22.13 44.81 -5.55
CA LYS A 286 22.33 45.77 -6.67
C LYS A 286 21.99 45.23 -8.09
N LEU A 287 21.20 45.87 -8.96
CA LEU A 287 21.03 47.29 -9.26
C LEU A 287 20.05 47.39 -10.49
N ILE A 288 19.25 48.47 -10.55
CA ILE A 288 18.71 49.20 -11.74
C ILE A 288 17.50 48.67 -12.57
N TRP A 289 16.41 49.46 -12.44
CA TRP A 289 15.42 50.03 -13.39
C TRP A 289 15.35 49.64 -14.88
N ALA A 290 14.10 49.45 -15.38
CA ALA A 290 13.47 50.08 -16.57
C ALA A 290 12.14 49.35 -16.90
N THR A 291 10.96 49.92 -16.58
CA THR A 291 10.01 50.67 -17.43
C THR A 291 9.30 49.91 -18.57
N SER A 292 7.95 50.01 -18.52
CA SER A 292 6.97 50.19 -19.61
C SER A 292 6.61 49.05 -20.57
N GLY A 293 5.30 48.83 -20.69
CA GLY A 293 4.60 47.95 -21.62
C GLY A 293 3.22 47.60 -21.09
#